data_AF-A0A1I1DC27-F1
#
_entry.id   AF-A0A1I1DC27-F1
#
_cell.length_a   1.000
_cell.length_b   1.000
_cell.length_c   1.000
_cell.angle_alpha   90.00
_cell.angle_beta   90.00
_cell.angle_gamma   90.00
#
_symmetry.space_group_name_H-M   'P 1'
#
loop_
_entity.id
_entity.type
_entity.pdbx_description
1 polymer ?
#
loop_
_entity_poly.entity_id
_entity_poly.type
_entity_poly.pdbx_seq_one_letter_code
_entity_poly.pdbx_strand_id
1 'polypeptide(L)'
;MEIRGISGVTPPEKPNSLKTDQAPSSIKRSNNDDILKVSDEARFLEDEAFIREILAKTPDIDEVRIKEVKERLENGYYDKQETINTLTEKLLKALGL
;
A
#
# COMPACT_ATOMS: atom_id res chain seq x y z
N MET A 1 -2.34 15.53 26.96
CA MET A 1 -2.67 14.11 26.73
C MET A 1 -3.08 13.99 25.29
N GLU A 2 -2.25 13.38 24.46
CA GLU A 2 -2.59 13.06 23.07
C GLU A 2 -3.35 11.74 23.06
N ILE A 3 -4.56 11.75 22.50
CA ILE A 3 -5.39 10.55 22.38
C ILE A 3 -4.82 9.75 21.22
N ARG A 4 -4.05 8.70 21.53
CA ARG A 4 -3.61 7.71 20.55
C ARG A 4 -4.83 6.89 20.14
N GLY A 5 -5.04 6.75 18.83
CA GLY A 5 -6.11 5.94 18.26
C GLY A 5 -6.15 4.53 18.89
N ILE A 6 -7.36 4.08 19.20
CA ILE A 6 -7.65 2.71 19.55
C ILE A 6 -7.25 1.79 18.38
N SER A 7 -6.62 0.66 18.69
CA SER A 7 -5.88 -0.23 17.77
C SER A 7 -4.56 0.37 17.27
N GLY A 8 -3.45 -0.11 17.81
CA GLY A 8 -2.06 0.29 17.51
C GLY A 8 -1.57 -0.05 16.09
N VAL A 9 -2.36 0.30 15.08
CA VAL A 9 -2.01 0.25 13.67
C VAL A 9 -1.76 1.68 13.21
N THR A 10 -0.49 2.04 13.04
CA THR A 10 -0.13 3.30 12.38
C THR A 10 -0.55 3.23 10.92
N PRO A 11 -1.37 4.16 10.42
CA PRO A 11 -1.69 4.25 9.00
C PRO A 11 -0.40 4.46 8.18
N PRO A 12 -0.29 3.89 6.98
CA PRO A 12 0.85 4.15 6.10
C PRO A 12 0.94 5.66 5.80
N GLU A 13 2.13 6.23 5.99
CA GLU A 13 2.37 7.67 5.79
C GLU A 13 2.20 8.02 4.29
N LYS A 14 1.25 8.92 3.98
CA LYS A 14 1.09 9.49 2.63
C LYS A 14 2.29 10.43 2.35
N PRO A 15 3.01 10.29 1.22
CA PRO A 15 3.97 11.30 0.80
C PRO A 15 3.24 12.52 0.24
N ASN A 16 3.57 13.70 0.78
CA ASN A 16 3.14 15.06 0.39
C ASN A 16 1.85 15.60 1.04
N SER A 17 1.98 16.21 2.23
CA SER A 17 1.06 17.26 2.68
C SER A 17 1.51 18.62 2.10
N LEU A 18 0.79 19.10 1.09
CA LEU A 18 0.96 20.47 0.60
C LEU A 18 0.53 21.47 1.69
N LYS A 19 1.49 22.25 2.18
CA LYS A 19 1.23 23.44 3.01
C LYS A 19 0.47 24.44 2.15
N THR A 20 -0.73 24.85 2.60
CA THR A 20 -1.49 25.92 1.94
C THR A 20 -1.68 27.05 2.96
N ASP A 21 -1.26 28.25 2.56
CA ASP A 21 -1.14 29.45 3.37
C ASP A 21 -2.50 30.16 3.65
N GLN A 22 -2.60 30.68 4.88
CA GLN A 22 -3.36 31.85 5.37
C GLN A 22 -4.86 32.04 5.03
N ALA A 23 -5.66 32.11 6.10
CA ALA A 23 -7.09 32.48 6.10
C ALA A 23 -7.33 33.98 6.39
N PRO A 24 -8.42 34.60 5.88
CA PRO A 24 -9.04 35.72 6.53
C PRO A 24 -10.30 35.31 7.32
N SER A 25 -10.61 36.13 8.31
CA SER A 25 -11.46 35.90 9.47
C SER A 25 -12.97 35.94 9.21
N SER A 26 -13.70 35.36 10.17
CA SER A 26 -15.15 35.47 10.46
C SER A 26 -16.12 34.57 9.68
N ILE A 27 -16.26 33.32 10.16
CA ILE A 27 -17.49 32.54 9.95
C ILE A 27 -18.00 32.07 11.31
N LYS A 28 -19.28 32.36 11.56
CA LYS A 28 -20.01 32.10 12.81
C LYS A 28 -19.93 30.62 13.20
N ARG A 29 -19.60 30.38 14.46
CA ARG A 29 -19.59 29.04 15.09
C ARG A 29 -21.02 28.56 15.31
N SER A 30 -21.56 27.88 14.31
CA SER A 30 -22.61 26.87 14.47
C SER A 30 -22.25 25.78 13.47
N ASN A 31 -22.22 24.52 13.88
CA ASN A 31 -21.93 23.33 13.05
C ASN A 31 -20.47 22.85 13.06
N ASN A 32 -19.67 23.15 14.09
CA ASN A 32 -18.32 22.60 14.21
C ASN A 32 -18.31 21.06 14.34
N ASP A 33 -19.34 20.48 14.96
CA ASP A 33 -19.40 19.02 15.19
C ASP A 33 -19.76 18.24 13.91
N ASP A 34 -20.60 18.81 13.04
CA ASP A 34 -20.98 18.16 11.78
C ASP A 34 -19.84 18.23 10.76
N ILE A 35 -19.06 19.31 10.75
CA ILE A 35 -17.89 19.46 9.86
C ILE A 35 -16.81 18.42 10.20
N LEU A 36 -16.59 18.12 11.48
CA LEU A 36 -15.63 17.11 11.92
C LEU A 36 -16.07 15.70 11.53
N LYS A 37 -17.36 15.37 11.71
CA LYS A 37 -17.93 14.06 11.34
C LYS A 37 -17.86 13.80 9.83
N VAL A 38 -18.16 14.81 9.02
CA VAL A 38 -18.03 14.71 7.55
C VAL A 38 -16.56 14.49 7.14
N SER A 39 -15.61 15.11 7.84
CA SER A 39 -14.17 14.91 7.59
C SER A 39 -13.71 13.49 7.93
N ASP A 40 -14.22 12.91 9.02
CA ASP A 40 -13.87 11.56 9.44
C ASP A 40 -14.48 10.49 8.51
N GLU A 41 -15.72 10.69 8.10
CA GLU A 41 -16.42 9.81 7.15
C GLU A 41 -15.79 9.86 5.75
N ALA A 42 -15.43 11.05 5.26
CA ALA A 42 -14.71 11.22 4.00
C ALA A 42 -13.34 10.52 4.02
N ARG A 43 -12.61 10.63 5.13
CA ARG A 43 -11.31 9.96 5.29
C ARG A 43 -11.43 8.44 5.30
N PHE A 44 -12.45 7.90 5.97
CA PHE A 44 -12.71 6.46 5.98
C PHE A 44 -13.01 5.92 4.57
N LEU A 45 -13.82 6.64 3.79
CA LEU A 45 -14.13 6.27 2.41
C LEU A 45 -12.90 6.34 1.49
N GLU A 46 -12.03 7.34 1.67
CA GLU A 46 -10.76 7.44 0.94
C GLU A 46 -9.83 6.26 1.27
N ASP A 47 -9.69 5.92 2.54
CA ASP A 47 -8.85 4.81 2.98
C ASP A 47 -9.40 3.47 2.44
N GLU A 48 -10.73 3.29 2.42
CA GLU A 48 -11.36 2.12 1.82
C GLU A 48 -11.13 2.04 0.30
N ALA A 49 -11.25 3.17 -0.41
CA ALA A 49 -10.99 3.24 -1.84
C ALA A 49 -9.52 2.88 -2.16
N PHE A 50 -8.58 3.39 -1.35
CA PHE A 50 -7.16 3.08 -1.48
C PHE A 50 -6.85 1.60 -1.22
N ILE A 51 -7.46 1.00 -0.19
CA ILE A 51 -7.32 -0.43 0.11
C ILE A 51 -7.88 -1.26 -1.05
N ARG A 52 -9.06 -0.91 -1.58
CA ARG A 52 -9.66 -1.59 -2.74
C ARG A 52 -8.79 -1.49 -3.98
N GLU A 53 -8.14 -0.34 -4.21
CA GLU A 53 -7.21 -0.17 -5.32
C GLU A 53 -5.96 -1.06 -5.16
N ILE A 54 -5.41 -1.15 -3.94
CA ILE A 54 -4.29 -2.05 -3.64
C ILE A 54 -4.70 -3.51 -3.85
N LEU A 55 -5.86 -3.91 -3.34
CA LEU A 55 -6.36 -5.28 -3.49
C LEU A 55 -6.63 -5.60 -4.97
N ALA A 56 -7.17 -4.67 -5.75
CA ALA A 56 -7.41 -4.85 -7.17
C ALA A 56 -6.10 -4.94 -8.00
N LYS A 57 -5.04 -4.26 -7.57
CA LYS A 57 -3.71 -4.32 -8.20
C LYS A 57 -2.88 -5.51 -7.72
N THR A 58 -3.21 -6.09 -6.57
CA THR A 58 -2.52 -7.26 -6.05
C THR A 58 -2.96 -8.46 -6.88
N PRO A 59 -2.07 -9.09 -7.66
CA PRO A 59 -2.44 -10.26 -8.43
C PRO A 59 -2.90 -11.35 -7.46
N ASP A 60 -4.10 -11.87 -7.67
CA ASP A 60 -4.58 -13.02 -6.92
C ASP A 60 -3.64 -14.19 -7.22
N ILE A 61 -2.87 -14.59 -6.22
CA ILE A 61 -1.90 -15.67 -6.39
C ILE A 61 -2.69 -16.95 -6.24
N ASP A 62 -3.18 -17.48 -7.37
CA ASP A 62 -3.85 -18.78 -7.41
C ASP A 62 -3.04 -19.82 -6.64
N GLU A 63 -3.70 -20.60 -5.78
CA GLU A 63 -3.07 -21.67 -4.99
C GLU A 63 -2.25 -22.64 -5.86
N VAL A 64 -2.60 -22.75 -7.15
CA VAL A 64 -1.88 -23.52 -8.17
C VAL A 64 -0.45 -23.01 -8.35
N ARG A 65 -0.24 -21.69 -8.45
CA ARG A 65 1.10 -21.10 -8.57
C ARG A 65 1.92 -21.32 -7.31
N ILE A 66 1.29 -21.21 -6.13
CA ILE A 66 1.97 -21.46 -4.86
C ILE A 66 2.44 -22.92 -4.78
N LYS A 67 1.59 -23.88 -5.17
CA LYS A 67 1.95 -25.30 -5.20
C LYS A 67 3.10 -25.57 -6.16
N GLU A 68 3.04 -25.03 -7.37
CA GLU A 68 4.11 -25.18 -8.36
C GLU A 68 5.45 -24.61 -7.87
N VAL A 69 5.44 -23.43 -7.24
CA VAL A 69 6.67 -22.82 -6.71
C VAL A 69 7.23 -23.65 -5.56
N LYS A 70 6.39 -24.20 -4.68
CA LYS A 70 6.82 -25.09 -3.60
C LYS A 70 7.48 -26.35 -4.14
N GLU A 71 6.87 -26.99 -5.13
CA GLU A 71 7.42 -28.19 -5.77
C GLU A 71 8.79 -27.91 -6.43
N ARG A 72 8.93 -26.75 -7.10
CA ARG A 72 10.22 -26.33 -7.66
C ARG A 72 11.29 -26.13 -6.58
N LEU A 73 10.89 -25.62 -5.42
CA LEU A 73 11.78 -25.38 -4.29
C LEU A 73 12.26 -26.69 -3.66
N GLU A 74 11.36 -27.65 -3.45
CA GLU A 74 11.69 -28.98 -2.93
C GLU A 74 12.60 -29.78 -3.90
N ASN A 75 12.40 -29.62 -5.20
CA ASN A 75 13.18 -30.30 -6.23
C ASN A 75 14.57 -29.65 -6.50
N GLY A 76 14.97 -28.64 -5.72
CA GLY A 76 16.24 -27.95 -5.91
C GLY A 76 16.36 -27.25 -7.26
N TYR A 77 15.23 -26.88 -7.89
CA TYR A 77 15.22 -26.29 -9.24
C TYR A 77 16.04 -25.00 -9.31
N TYR A 78 16.04 -24.22 -8.24
CA TYR A 78 16.76 -22.95 -8.14
C TYR A 78 18.26 -23.11 -7.84
N ASP A 79 18.69 -24.30 -7.40
CA ASP A 79 20.10 -24.59 -7.12
C ASP A 79 20.86 -25.02 -8.39
N LYS A 80 20.13 -25.32 -9.47
CA LYS A 80 20.73 -25.71 -10.75
C LYS A 80 21.46 -24.52 -11.37
N GLN A 81 22.70 -24.74 -11.80
CA GLN A 81 23.53 -23.73 -12.47
C GLN A 81 22.85 -23.14 -13.72
N GLU A 82 22.09 -23.94 -14.46
CA GLU A 82 21.31 -23.48 -15.61
C GLU A 82 20.27 -22.40 -15.23
N THR A 83 19.57 -22.61 -14.12
CA THR A 83 18.57 -21.67 -13.59
C THR A 83 19.24 -20.37 -13.12
N ILE A 84 20.40 -20.49 -12.48
CA ILE A 84 21.19 -19.34 -12.04
C ILE A 84 21.68 -18.54 -13.24
N ASN A 85 22.27 -19.19 -14.25
CA ASN A 85 22.79 -18.52 -15.44
C ASN A 85 21.67 -17.78 -16.20
N THR A 86 20.52 -18.43 -16.41
CA THR A 86 19.38 -17.79 -17.08
C THR A 86 18.81 -16.63 -16.25
N LEU A 87 18.83 -16.71 -14.93
CA LEU A 87 18.49 -15.58 -14.06
C LEU A 87 19.49 -14.44 -14.21
N THR A 88 20.79 -14.74 -14.18
CA THR A 88 21.86 -13.76 -14.33
C THR A 88 21.77 -13.03 -15.67
N GLU A 89 21.56 -13.75 -16.78
CA GLU A 89 21.37 -13.14 -18.11
C GLU A 89 20.17 -12.19 -18.14
N LYS A 90 19.03 -12.60 -17.55
CA LYS A 90 17.84 -11.74 -17.48
C LYS A 90 18.09 -10.50 -16.63
N LEU A 91 18.81 -10.63 -15.51
CA LEU A 91 19.17 -9.52 -14.64
C LEU A 91 20.11 -8.55 -15.34
N LEU A 92 21.17 -9.04 -16.00
CA LEU A 92 22.08 -8.23 -16.79
C LEU A 92 21.32 -7.47 -17.89
N LYS A 93 20.45 -8.15 -18.62
CA LYS A 93 19.60 -7.54 -19.65
C LYS A 93 18.66 -6.47 -19.08
N ALA A 94 18.05 -6.72 -17.92
CA ALA A 94 17.17 -5.75 -17.26
C ALA A 94 17.93 -4.50 -16.78
N LEU A 95 19.20 -4.68 -16.41
CA LEU A 95 20.12 -3.61 -16.01
C LEU A 95 20.82 -2.94 -17.20
N GLY A 96 20.64 -3.45 -18.43
CA GLY A 96 21.22 -2.88 -19.65
C GLY A 96 22.72 -3.13 -19.81
N LEU A 97 23.24 -4.20 -19.20
CA LEU A 97 24.63 -4.65 -19.27
C LEU A 97 24.82 -5.71 -20.37
#